data_AF-I4CGS7-F1
#
_entry.id   AF-I4CGS7-F1
#
_cell.length_a   1.000
_cell.length_b   1.000
_cell.length_c   1.000
_cell.angle_alpha   90.00
_cell.angle_beta   90.00
_cell.angle_gamma   90.00
#
_symmetry.space_group_name_H-M   'P 1'
#
loop_
_entity.id
_entity.type
_entity.pdbx_description
1 polymer ?
#
loop_
_entity_poly.entity_id
_entity_poly.type
_entity_poly.pdbx_seq_one_letter_code
_entity_poly.pdbx_strand_id
1 'polypeptide(L)'
;QNYWEHPYQNSNVYHPINEHREHPKEYQYPLHQKHTYQQEDSGEDENTLQHAYPIDHEGAEPAPQEQNLFSSIEIVERSNYMGNPWTEYMAKYDIEEVHGSGIRVDLGEDAEVAGTQYRLPSGKCPVFGKGIIIENSNTTFLTPVATENQDLKDGGFAFPPTNPPMSPMTLDHMRHFYKDNKYVKNLDELTLCSRHAGNMIPDNDKNSNYKYPAVYDDKDKKCHILYIAAQENNGPRYCNKDESKRNSMFCFRPAKDISFQNYTYLSKNVVDNWEKVCPRKNLQNAKFGLWVDGNCEDIPHVNEFPAIDLFECNKLVFELSASDQPKQYEQHLTDYEKIKEGFKNKNASMIKSAFLPTGAFKADRYKSHGKGYNWGNYNTETQKCEIFNVKPTCLINNSSYIATTALSHPNEVEHNFPCSLYKDEIKKEIERESKRIKLNDNDDEGNKKIIAPRIFISDDKDSLKCPCDPEMVSNSTCRFFVCKCVERRAEVTSNNEVVVKEEYKDEYADIPEHKPTYDK
;
A
#
# COMPACT_ATOMS: atom_id res chain seq x y z
N GLN A 1 26.45 -19.39 70.02
CA GLN A 1 25.32 -19.05 70.91
C GLN A 1 24.04 -19.48 70.22
N ASN A 2 23.42 -20.52 70.78
CA ASN A 2 22.03 -21.01 70.77
C ASN A 2 21.15 -20.69 69.54
N TYR A 3 20.79 -21.69 68.72
CA TYR A 3 19.65 -22.63 68.88
C TYR A 3 18.28 -21.95 68.93
N TRP A 4 17.47 -22.18 67.88
CA TRP A 4 16.12 -22.74 67.99
C TRP A 4 15.80 -23.56 66.73
N GLU A 5 15.34 -24.78 66.98
CA GLU A 5 15.03 -25.86 66.05
C GLU A 5 13.52 -26.17 66.12
N HIS A 6 12.93 -26.45 64.94
CA HIS A 6 11.87 -27.48 64.66
C HIS A 6 10.40 -27.27 65.12
N PRO A 7 9.43 -28.10 64.67
CA PRO A 7 9.14 -28.64 63.32
C PRO A 7 7.61 -28.75 63.01
N TYR A 8 7.22 -29.13 61.78
CA TYR A 8 6.40 -30.33 61.46
C TYR A 8 5.97 -30.42 59.98
N GLN A 9 6.06 -31.65 59.47
CA GLN A 9 5.80 -32.17 58.13
C GLN A 9 4.32 -32.49 57.86
N ASN A 10 3.92 -32.49 56.58
CA ASN A 10 3.36 -33.65 55.84
C ASN A 10 2.99 -33.19 54.41
N SER A 11 3.74 -33.60 53.38
CA SER A 11 3.55 -34.82 52.58
C SER A 11 2.26 -34.85 51.76
N ASN A 12 2.37 -34.65 50.44
CA ASN A 12 1.88 -35.60 49.46
C ASN A 12 2.50 -35.32 48.08
N VAL A 13 3.35 -36.24 47.66
CA VAL A 13 3.81 -36.46 46.29
C VAL A 13 2.82 -37.45 45.67
N TYR A 14 2.22 -37.14 44.52
CA TYR A 14 1.90 -38.13 43.48
C TYR A 14 1.70 -37.43 42.11
N HIS A 15 2.01 -38.20 41.06
CA HIS A 15 2.53 -37.84 39.74
C HIS A 15 1.62 -37.06 38.76
N PRO A 16 2.22 -36.40 37.75
CA PRO A 16 1.51 -35.84 36.61
C PRO A 16 1.12 -36.96 35.62
N ILE A 17 -0.16 -37.02 35.25
CA ILE A 17 -0.65 -37.90 34.18
C ILE A 17 -0.56 -37.15 32.85
N ASN A 18 0.14 -37.78 31.90
CA ASN A 18 0.13 -37.50 30.47
C ASN A 18 -1.30 -37.54 29.92
N GLU A 19 -1.70 -36.55 29.11
CA GLU A 19 -2.65 -36.78 28.03
C GLU A 19 -2.18 -36.10 26.74
N HIS A 20 -1.66 -36.94 25.85
CA HIS A 20 -1.62 -36.68 24.41
C HIS A 20 -2.99 -37.02 23.81
N ARG A 21 -3.38 -36.23 22.81
CA ARG A 21 -4.31 -36.52 21.70
C ARG A 21 -5.74 -36.95 22.05
N GLU A 22 -6.72 -36.21 21.52
CA GLU A 22 -7.63 -36.70 20.47
C GLU A 22 -8.58 -35.60 19.96
N HIS A 23 -8.80 -35.57 18.63
CA HIS A 23 -9.95 -34.92 17.99
C HIS A 23 -11.26 -35.60 18.44
N PRO A 24 -12.38 -34.86 18.56
CA PRO A 24 -13.53 -35.08 17.65
C PRO A 24 -14.42 -33.82 17.51
N LYS A 25 -15.47 -33.67 16.70
CA LYS A 25 -16.10 -34.37 15.56
C LYS A 25 -17.17 -33.39 15.04
N GLU A 26 -17.48 -33.57 13.77
CA GLU A 26 -18.64 -33.06 13.04
C GLU A 26 -20.03 -33.40 13.64
N TYR A 27 -20.97 -32.48 13.37
CA TYR A 27 -22.43 -32.60 13.15
C TYR A 27 -23.37 -33.34 14.13
N GLN A 28 -24.40 -32.61 14.59
CA GLN A 28 -25.78 -33.10 14.59
C GLN A 28 -26.81 -31.95 14.54
N TYR A 29 -27.65 -31.96 13.50
CA TYR A 29 -28.84 -31.11 13.32
C TYR A 29 -30.04 -31.66 14.12
N PRO A 30 -31.01 -30.81 14.53
CA PRO A 30 -32.36 -31.26 14.86
C PRO A 30 -33.29 -31.24 13.64
N LEU A 31 -34.08 -32.32 13.51
CA LEU A 31 -35.06 -32.60 12.46
C LEU A 31 -36.37 -31.78 12.54
N HIS A 32 -36.91 -31.60 11.34
CA HIS A 32 -38.24 -31.15 10.87
C HIS A 32 -39.50 -31.36 11.72
N GLN A 33 -40.42 -30.39 11.58
CA GLN A 33 -41.87 -30.62 11.47
C GLN A 33 -42.39 -30.21 10.07
N LYS A 34 -43.37 -30.99 9.60
CA LYS A 34 -43.99 -31.01 8.25
C LYS A 34 -45.19 -30.08 8.12
N HIS A 35 -45.42 -29.57 6.91
CA HIS A 35 -46.73 -29.42 6.24
C HIS A 35 -46.48 -29.43 4.72
N THR A 36 -46.71 -30.55 4.02
CA THR A 36 -47.88 -30.88 3.16
C THR A 36 -48.21 -29.84 2.08
N TYR A 37 -48.02 -30.18 0.80
CA TYR A 37 -49.06 -30.17 -0.27
C TYR A 37 -48.60 -31.00 -1.50
N GLN A 38 -49.40 -32.07 -1.73
CA GLN A 38 -49.82 -32.82 -2.94
C GLN A 38 -48.98 -32.91 -4.24
N GLN A 39 -48.80 -34.18 -4.65
CA GLN A 39 -48.64 -34.69 -6.03
C GLN A 39 -50.01 -34.87 -6.72
N GLU A 40 -50.01 -34.84 -8.05
CA GLU A 40 -50.73 -35.73 -9.01
C GLU A 40 -50.16 -35.39 -10.41
N ASP A 41 -49.39 -36.19 -11.17
CA ASP A 41 -49.41 -37.58 -11.68
C ASP A 41 -49.96 -37.72 -13.12
N SER A 42 -49.38 -38.71 -13.85
CA SER A 42 -49.70 -39.25 -15.19
C SER A 42 -49.25 -38.46 -16.44
N GLY A 43 -48.75 -39.07 -17.52
CA GLY A 43 -48.66 -40.49 -17.88
C GLY A 43 -48.01 -40.67 -19.26
N GLU A 44 -47.58 -41.90 -19.51
CA GLU A 44 -46.80 -42.45 -20.64
C GLU A 44 -47.51 -42.36 -22.01
N ASP A 45 -46.75 -42.41 -23.12
CA ASP A 45 -46.79 -43.56 -24.04
C ASP A 45 -45.87 -43.44 -25.27
N GLU A 46 -45.27 -44.59 -25.61
CA GLU A 46 -44.44 -44.91 -26.77
C GLU A 46 -45.28 -45.13 -28.05
N ASN A 47 -44.69 -44.92 -29.25
CA ASN A 47 -44.83 -45.86 -30.39
C ASN A 47 -43.91 -45.58 -31.60
N THR A 48 -42.95 -46.50 -31.79
CA THR A 48 -42.63 -47.31 -32.99
C THR A 48 -42.59 -46.77 -34.45
N LEU A 49 -41.37 -46.88 -35.04
CA LEU A 49 -40.93 -47.61 -36.27
C LEU A 49 -41.62 -47.44 -37.65
N GLN A 50 -40.81 -47.10 -38.68
CA GLN A 50 -40.37 -47.94 -39.84
C GLN A 50 -40.39 -47.32 -41.28
N HIS A 51 -39.26 -47.53 -42.00
CA HIS A 51 -39.03 -47.67 -43.47
C HIS A 51 -39.19 -46.45 -44.42
N ALA A 52 -38.50 -46.28 -45.56
CA ALA A 52 -37.28 -46.76 -46.24
C ALA A 52 -37.07 -45.89 -47.53
N TYR A 53 -35.82 -45.77 -48.02
CA TYR A 53 -35.25 -45.00 -49.17
C TYR A 53 -35.82 -45.32 -50.60
N PRO A 54 -35.29 -44.78 -51.76
CA PRO A 54 -34.51 -43.55 -52.10
C PRO A 54 -35.03 -42.79 -53.37
N ILE A 55 -34.55 -41.56 -53.63
CA ILE A 55 -34.46 -40.98 -55.00
C ILE A 55 -33.18 -40.14 -55.12
N ASP A 56 -32.34 -40.48 -56.10
CA ASP A 56 -31.16 -39.73 -56.55
C ASP A 56 -31.55 -38.46 -57.32
N HIS A 57 -30.83 -37.35 -57.16
CA HIS A 57 -30.50 -36.43 -58.26
C HIS A 57 -29.31 -35.53 -57.92
N GLU A 58 -28.47 -35.36 -58.94
CA GLU A 58 -27.17 -34.70 -59.00
C GLU A 58 -27.21 -33.17 -58.78
N GLY A 59 -26.09 -32.63 -58.31
CA GLY A 59 -25.55 -31.34 -58.75
C GLY A 59 -26.12 -30.06 -58.11
N ALA A 60 -25.46 -29.55 -57.07
CA ALA A 60 -25.43 -28.11 -56.77
C ALA A 60 -24.14 -27.73 -56.05
N GLU A 61 -23.44 -26.75 -56.61
CA GLU A 61 -22.21 -26.14 -56.10
C GLU A 61 -22.40 -25.53 -54.69
N PRO A 62 -21.37 -25.50 -53.82
CA PRO A 62 -21.46 -24.79 -52.56
C PRO A 62 -21.41 -23.27 -52.79
N ALA A 63 -22.40 -22.57 -52.25
CA ALA A 63 -22.44 -21.11 -52.17
C ALA A 63 -21.20 -20.55 -51.44
N PRO A 64 -20.64 -19.39 -51.86
CA PRO A 64 -19.49 -18.79 -51.20
C PRO A 64 -19.86 -18.27 -49.82
N GLN A 65 -18.95 -18.51 -48.87
CA GLN A 65 -18.94 -17.94 -47.52
C GLN A 65 -19.11 -16.42 -47.55
N GLU A 66 -19.96 -15.91 -46.64
CA GLU A 66 -20.10 -14.50 -46.32
C GLU A 66 -18.72 -13.90 -45.99
N GLN A 67 -18.23 -13.05 -46.88
CA GLN A 67 -17.06 -12.22 -46.62
C GLN A 67 -17.50 -11.01 -45.77
N ASN A 68 -16.81 -10.86 -44.65
CA ASN A 68 -16.87 -9.73 -43.73
C ASN A 68 -16.96 -8.39 -44.47
N LEU A 69 -18.00 -7.62 -44.13
CA LEU A 69 -18.20 -6.25 -44.57
C LEU A 69 -17.35 -5.31 -43.70
N PHE A 70 -16.04 -5.26 -43.95
CA PHE A 70 -15.19 -4.13 -43.53
C PHE A 70 -14.80 -3.31 -44.76
N SER A 71 -15.00 -1.99 -44.69
CA SER A 71 -14.61 -1.05 -45.75
C SER A 71 -13.11 -1.15 -46.03
N SER A 72 -12.78 -1.46 -47.28
CA SER A 72 -11.53 -2.06 -47.75
C SER A 72 -10.45 -1.08 -48.20
N ILE A 73 -10.05 -0.09 -47.38
CA ILE A 73 -8.97 0.86 -47.79
C ILE A 73 -7.91 1.15 -46.70
N GLU A 74 -8.10 0.81 -45.42
CA GLU A 74 -7.09 1.08 -44.37
C GLU A 74 -6.26 -0.18 -44.03
N ILE A 75 -4.93 -0.08 -44.12
CA ILE A 75 -4.00 -1.12 -43.64
C ILE A 75 -3.69 -0.81 -42.19
N VAL A 76 -4.17 -1.65 -41.26
CA VAL A 76 -3.89 -1.50 -39.82
C VAL A 76 -2.73 -2.41 -39.42
N GLU A 77 -1.66 -1.81 -38.93
CA GLU A 77 -0.53 -2.49 -38.31
C GLU A 77 -0.49 -2.22 -36.81
N ARG A 78 0.19 -3.08 -36.05
CA ARG A 78 0.38 -2.90 -34.61
C ARG A 78 1.81 -2.42 -34.35
N SER A 79 1.95 -1.42 -33.48
CA SER A 79 3.26 -0.94 -33.03
C SER A 79 4.04 -2.05 -32.32
N ASN A 80 5.37 -2.02 -32.45
CA ASN A 80 6.30 -2.79 -31.61
C ASN A 80 6.68 -2.04 -30.32
N TYR A 81 6.23 -0.80 -30.13
CA TYR A 81 6.51 -0.06 -28.91
C TYR A 81 5.64 -0.55 -27.74
N MET A 82 6.27 -1.02 -26.66
CA MET A 82 5.59 -1.41 -25.42
C MET A 82 5.42 -0.19 -24.49
N GLY A 83 4.52 0.71 -24.87
CA GLY A 83 4.14 1.86 -24.04
C GLY A 83 3.23 1.47 -22.87
N ASN A 84 3.24 2.26 -21.80
CA ASN A 84 2.28 2.18 -20.70
C ASN A 84 1.52 3.52 -20.57
N PRO A 85 0.20 3.57 -20.87
CA PRO A 85 -0.59 4.80 -20.73
C PRO A 85 -0.70 5.28 -19.28
N TRP A 86 -0.47 4.40 -18.30
CA TRP A 86 -0.62 4.69 -16.88
C TRP A 86 0.58 5.38 -16.24
N THR A 87 1.72 5.50 -16.94
CA THR A 87 3.00 5.95 -16.33
C THR A 87 2.87 7.26 -15.56
N GLU A 88 2.25 8.29 -16.16
CA GLU A 88 2.08 9.59 -15.49
C GLU A 88 1.13 9.51 -14.30
N TYR A 89 -0.02 8.82 -14.46
CA TYR A 89 -1.01 8.65 -13.41
C TYR A 89 -0.45 7.86 -12.21
N MET A 90 0.35 6.83 -12.48
CA MET A 90 0.88 5.91 -11.47
C MET A 90 2.14 6.43 -10.77
N ALA A 91 2.77 7.49 -11.28
CA ALA A 91 3.99 8.06 -10.71
C ALA A 91 3.84 8.38 -9.20
N LYS A 92 2.70 8.94 -8.79
CA LYS A 92 2.44 9.25 -7.37
C LYS A 92 2.31 8.02 -6.47
N TYR A 93 2.09 6.84 -7.04
CA TYR A 93 2.01 5.57 -6.31
C TYR A 93 3.34 4.81 -6.30
N ASP A 94 4.39 5.30 -6.96
CA ASP A 94 5.76 4.77 -6.82
C ASP A 94 6.39 5.26 -5.50
N ILE A 95 5.90 4.71 -4.38
CA ILE A 95 6.22 5.16 -3.01
C ILE A 95 7.73 5.11 -2.72
N GLU A 96 8.46 4.16 -3.30
CA GLU A 96 9.92 4.09 -3.16
C GLU A 96 10.60 5.35 -3.72
N GLU A 97 10.12 5.86 -4.84
CA GLU A 97 10.67 7.07 -5.49
C GLU A 97 10.12 8.35 -4.84
N VAL A 98 8.79 8.45 -4.70
CA VAL A 98 8.14 9.71 -4.30
C VAL A 98 8.23 9.98 -2.80
N HIS A 99 8.23 8.95 -1.95
CA HIS A 99 8.34 9.10 -0.49
C HIS A 99 9.77 8.82 0.00
N GLY A 100 10.40 7.74 -0.46
CA GLY A 100 11.84 7.48 -0.29
C GLY A 100 12.32 7.16 1.14
N SER A 101 11.42 6.90 2.08
CA SER A 101 11.74 6.61 3.50
C SER A 101 10.75 5.61 4.11
N GLY A 102 10.94 5.21 5.37
CA GLY A 102 9.95 4.40 6.07
C GLY A 102 8.63 5.15 6.28
N ILE A 103 7.51 4.42 6.26
CA ILE A 103 6.15 4.98 6.38
C ILE A 103 5.58 4.69 7.77
N ARG A 104 5.59 3.41 8.19
CA ARG A 104 5.17 3.00 9.53
C ARG A 104 6.04 3.67 10.59
N VAL A 105 7.35 3.45 10.47
CA VAL A 105 8.41 4.14 11.23
C VAL A 105 9.33 4.81 10.22
N ASP A 106 9.40 6.14 10.26
CA ASP A 106 10.26 6.95 9.40
C ASP A 106 11.49 7.46 10.17
N LEU A 107 12.67 6.94 9.85
CA LEU A 107 13.95 7.33 10.46
C LEU A 107 15.06 7.32 9.40
N GLY A 108 14.73 7.75 8.19
CA GLY A 108 15.59 7.60 7.00
C GLY A 108 16.78 8.57 6.93
N GLU A 109 16.78 9.66 7.69
CA GLU A 109 17.87 10.64 7.70
C GLU A 109 18.67 10.60 9.01
N ASP A 110 19.97 10.85 8.93
CA ASP A 110 20.85 11.00 10.08
C ASP A 110 21.21 12.49 10.24
N ALA A 111 21.21 13.00 11.46
CA ALA A 111 21.63 14.36 11.79
C ALA A 111 22.56 14.36 12.99
N GLU A 112 23.53 15.27 12.99
CA GLU A 112 24.42 15.49 14.14
C GLU A 112 23.99 16.74 14.90
N VAL A 113 23.93 16.64 16.23
CA VAL A 113 23.76 17.78 17.14
C VAL A 113 24.84 17.66 18.20
N ALA A 114 25.73 18.65 18.28
CA ALA A 114 26.78 18.72 19.31
C ALA A 114 27.59 17.40 19.49
N GLY A 115 28.01 16.79 18.37
CA GLY A 115 28.80 15.54 18.38
C GLY A 115 28.00 14.24 18.55
N THR A 116 26.67 14.33 18.72
CA THR A 116 25.79 13.16 18.86
C THR A 116 24.97 12.94 17.61
N GLN A 117 24.91 11.69 17.16
CA GLN A 117 24.18 11.29 15.95
C GLN A 117 22.74 10.88 16.30
N TYR A 118 21.77 11.45 15.59
CA TYR A 118 20.34 11.21 15.73
C TYR A 118 19.76 10.72 14.41
N ARG A 119 18.66 9.96 14.48
CA ARG A 119 17.86 9.58 13.31
C ARG A 119 16.58 10.38 13.28
N LEU A 120 16.14 10.78 12.08
CA LEU A 120 15.02 11.67 11.86
C LEU A 120 14.11 11.16 10.73
N PRO A 121 12.81 11.50 10.81
CA PRO A 121 11.90 11.32 9.69
C PRO A 121 12.38 12.08 8.46
N SER A 122 12.33 11.43 7.29
CA SER A 122 12.85 11.97 6.04
C SER A 122 11.93 11.80 4.84
N GLY A 123 10.78 11.15 5.03
CA GLY A 123 9.80 10.87 3.98
C GLY A 123 9.23 12.12 3.34
N LYS A 124 9.20 12.17 2.01
CA LYS A 124 8.78 13.36 1.24
C LYS A 124 7.27 13.54 1.09
N CYS A 125 6.50 12.48 1.39
CA CYS A 125 5.04 12.52 1.33
C CYS A 125 4.42 12.58 2.73
N PRO A 126 3.31 13.32 2.92
CA PRO A 126 2.52 13.27 4.14
C PRO A 126 1.99 11.85 4.40
N VAL A 127 1.84 11.48 5.68
CA VAL A 127 1.22 10.21 6.07
C VAL A 127 -0.11 10.49 6.77
N PHE A 128 -1.21 10.29 6.04
CA PHE A 128 -2.55 10.60 6.51
C PHE A 128 -3.08 9.54 7.48
N GLY A 129 -3.70 9.97 8.57
CA GLY A 129 -4.26 9.11 9.61
C GLY A 129 -3.23 8.56 10.61
N LYS A 130 -1.95 8.93 10.48
CA LYS A 130 -0.87 8.41 11.33
C LYS A 130 -0.79 9.18 12.64
N GLY A 131 -0.78 8.44 13.75
CA GLY A 131 -0.44 8.93 15.09
C GLY A 131 0.41 7.93 15.86
N ILE A 132 0.71 8.26 17.12
CA ILE A 132 1.45 7.40 18.04
C ILE A 132 0.53 6.99 19.18
N ILE A 133 0.39 5.69 19.38
CA ILE A 133 -0.31 5.13 20.56
C ILE A 133 0.73 4.95 21.65
N ILE A 134 0.51 5.60 22.80
CA ILE A 134 1.24 5.34 24.03
C ILE A 134 0.51 4.19 24.74
N GLU A 135 1.19 3.06 24.94
CA GLU A 135 0.58 1.88 25.53
C GLU A 135 0.25 2.13 27.00
N ASN A 136 -0.97 1.75 27.41
CA ASN A 136 -1.46 1.90 28.78
C ASN A 136 -1.29 3.34 29.29
N SER A 137 -1.82 4.29 28.54
CA SER A 137 -1.85 5.70 28.93
C SER A 137 -3.09 6.39 28.37
N ASN A 138 -3.66 7.30 29.16
CA ASN A 138 -4.71 8.21 28.70
C ASN A 138 -4.12 9.48 28.06
N THR A 139 -2.80 9.68 28.12
CA THR A 139 -2.13 10.82 27.53
C THR A 139 -2.01 10.63 26.02
N THR A 140 -2.46 11.61 25.25
CA THR A 140 -2.25 11.64 23.80
C THR A 140 -0.81 12.03 23.47
N PHE A 141 -0.26 11.50 22.37
CA PHE A 141 1.07 11.88 21.91
C PHE A 141 1.17 13.36 21.50
N LEU A 142 0.04 14.04 21.21
CA LEU A 142 0.02 15.48 20.95
C LEU A 142 0.10 16.33 22.23
N THR A 143 0.04 15.72 23.42
CA THR A 143 0.38 16.40 24.67
C THR A 143 1.86 16.78 24.64
N PRO A 144 2.24 17.97 25.14
CA PRO A 144 3.64 18.33 25.31
C PRO A 144 4.42 17.28 26.11
N VAL A 145 5.71 17.14 25.82
CA VAL A 145 6.61 16.32 26.64
C VAL A 145 6.57 16.75 28.11
N ALA A 146 6.77 15.81 29.02
CA ALA A 146 6.84 16.10 30.44
C ALA A 146 8.04 17.02 30.74
N THR A 147 7.82 18.07 31.50
CA THR A 147 8.86 19.04 31.88
C THR A 147 8.96 19.20 33.39
N GLU A 148 10.14 19.60 33.87
CA GLU A 148 10.41 19.90 35.28
C GLU A 148 10.11 18.73 36.22
N ASN A 149 9.10 18.86 37.09
CA ASN A 149 8.75 17.90 38.13
C ASN A 149 7.62 16.93 37.71
N GLN A 150 7.23 16.94 36.43
CA GLN A 150 6.24 16.01 35.90
C GLN A 150 6.83 14.62 35.73
N ASP A 151 6.03 13.59 35.97
CA ASP A 151 6.47 12.24 35.67
C ASP A 151 6.54 12.05 34.15
N LEU A 152 7.48 11.24 33.67
CA LEU A 152 7.69 11.04 32.23
C LEU A 152 6.42 10.60 31.49
N LYS A 153 5.58 9.75 32.12
CA LYS A 153 4.32 9.26 31.55
C LYS A 153 3.16 10.26 31.58
N ASP A 154 3.34 11.41 32.21
CA ASP A 154 2.34 12.50 32.20
C ASP A 154 2.37 13.27 30.87
N GLY A 155 3.51 13.27 30.20
CA GLY A 155 3.74 13.95 28.94
C GLY A 155 3.49 13.09 27.69
N GLY A 156 3.38 13.77 26.55
CA GLY A 156 3.35 13.16 25.23
C GLY A 156 4.64 13.43 24.46
N PHE A 157 4.51 13.76 23.18
CA PHE A 157 5.62 13.93 22.23
C PHE A 157 5.71 15.36 21.70
N ALA A 158 4.68 16.19 21.90
CA ALA A 158 4.64 17.53 21.34
C ALA A 158 5.65 18.47 22.02
N PHE A 159 5.96 19.55 21.33
CA PHE A 159 6.88 20.58 21.82
C PHE A 159 6.37 21.19 23.13
N PRO A 160 7.26 21.44 24.11
CA PRO A 160 6.89 22.09 25.35
C PRO A 160 6.42 23.54 25.12
N PRO A 161 5.64 24.12 26.03
CA PRO A 161 5.24 25.52 25.96
C PRO A 161 6.45 26.45 25.83
N THR A 162 6.35 27.45 24.96
CA THR A 162 7.42 28.41 24.63
C THR A 162 6.92 29.84 24.71
N ASN A 163 7.86 30.79 24.85
CA ASN A 163 7.58 32.22 24.73
C ASN A 163 8.55 32.84 23.70
N PRO A 164 8.08 33.27 22.52
CA PRO A 164 6.70 33.24 22.04
C PRO A 164 6.17 31.80 21.82
N PRO A 165 4.85 31.58 21.82
CA PRO A 165 4.27 30.25 21.65
C PRO A 165 4.50 29.75 20.22
N MET A 166 5.32 28.72 20.08
CA MET A 166 5.67 28.13 18.78
C MET A 166 4.83 26.88 18.44
N SER A 167 4.33 26.14 19.43
CA SER A 167 3.53 24.94 19.19
C SER A 167 2.59 24.63 20.36
N PRO A 168 1.35 24.17 20.11
CA PRO A 168 0.72 24.11 18.79
C PRO A 168 0.38 25.51 18.26
N MET A 169 0.34 25.66 16.94
CA MET A 169 -0.01 26.93 16.28
C MET A 169 -1.13 26.71 15.26
N THR A 170 -2.13 27.60 15.24
CA THR A 170 -3.21 27.55 14.25
C THR A 170 -2.71 28.00 12.88
N LEU A 171 -3.40 27.56 11.82
CA LEU A 171 -3.09 27.97 10.45
C LEU A 171 -3.06 29.50 10.29
N ASP A 172 -4.05 30.21 10.84
CA ASP A 172 -4.13 31.68 10.77
C ASP A 172 -2.94 32.36 11.46
N HIS A 173 -2.52 31.84 12.63
CA HIS A 173 -1.35 32.34 13.33
C HIS A 173 -0.07 32.08 12.53
N MET A 174 0.09 30.89 11.91
CA MET A 174 1.24 30.62 11.04
C MET A 174 1.25 31.54 9.82
N ARG A 175 0.10 31.76 9.17
CA ARG A 175 -0.01 32.68 8.02
C ARG A 175 0.31 34.12 8.42
N HIS A 176 -0.12 34.56 9.60
CA HIS A 176 0.24 35.87 10.13
C HIS A 176 1.74 35.98 10.44
N PHE A 177 2.31 34.97 11.10
CA PHE A 177 3.72 34.92 11.46
C PHE A 177 4.63 34.99 10.22
N TYR A 178 4.22 34.34 9.13
CA TYR A 178 4.98 34.25 7.89
C TYR A 178 4.52 35.21 6.78
N LYS A 179 3.65 36.19 7.06
CA LYS A 179 3.04 37.08 6.05
C LYS A 179 4.04 37.78 5.12
N ASP A 180 5.21 38.14 5.65
CA ASP A 180 6.25 38.88 4.93
C ASP A 180 7.30 37.96 4.29
N ASN A 181 7.26 36.64 4.56
CA ASN A 181 8.22 35.69 4.02
C ASN A 181 7.81 35.22 2.61
N LYS A 182 8.57 35.62 1.59
CA LYS A 182 8.30 35.33 0.18
C LYS A 182 8.23 33.83 -0.17
N TYR A 183 8.94 32.98 0.57
CA TYR A 183 9.07 31.56 0.26
C TYR A 183 7.98 30.71 0.91
N VAL A 184 7.54 31.05 2.13
CA VAL A 184 6.58 30.21 2.87
C VAL A 184 5.14 30.75 2.88
N LYS A 185 4.92 32.05 2.62
CA LYS A 185 3.59 32.66 2.77
C LYS A 185 2.48 32.05 1.90
N ASN A 186 2.88 31.50 0.74
CA ASN A 186 1.96 30.94 -0.26
C ASN A 186 1.89 29.41 -0.23
N LEU A 187 2.53 28.77 0.74
CA LEU A 187 2.47 27.31 0.89
C LEU A 187 1.06 26.87 1.32
N ASP A 188 0.71 25.65 0.92
CA ASP A 188 -0.45 24.95 1.46
C ASP A 188 -0.28 24.68 2.96
N GLU A 189 -1.37 24.30 3.63
CA GLU A 189 -1.39 24.15 5.09
C GLU A 189 -0.44 23.07 5.62
N LEU A 190 -0.27 21.94 4.90
CA LEU A 190 0.60 20.85 5.34
C LEU A 190 2.06 21.22 5.15
N THR A 191 2.41 21.76 3.98
CA THR A 191 3.78 22.20 3.71
C THR A 191 4.16 23.37 4.62
N LEU A 192 3.24 24.31 4.88
CA LEU A 192 3.47 25.41 5.82
C LEU A 192 3.75 24.87 7.24
N CYS A 193 2.98 23.88 7.72
CA CYS A 193 3.23 23.23 9.00
C CYS A 193 4.59 22.50 9.03
N SER A 194 4.90 21.74 7.99
CA SER A 194 6.20 21.05 7.84
C SER A 194 7.37 22.04 7.86
N ARG A 195 7.29 23.15 7.11
CA ARG A 195 8.33 24.20 7.10
C ARG A 195 8.39 24.96 8.43
N HIS A 196 7.26 25.20 9.08
CA HIS A 196 7.23 25.84 10.40
C HIS A 196 8.03 25.02 11.43
N ALA A 197 7.77 23.71 11.52
CA ALA A 197 8.54 22.80 12.37
C ALA A 197 10.00 22.67 11.91
N GLY A 198 10.21 22.56 10.59
CA GLY A 198 11.51 22.42 9.96
C GLY A 198 12.45 23.62 10.15
N ASN A 199 11.91 24.80 10.38
CA ASN A 199 12.68 26.03 10.57
C ASN A 199 13.24 26.17 11.99
N MET A 200 12.77 25.39 12.95
CA MET A 200 13.36 25.36 14.29
C MET A 200 14.74 24.69 14.23
N ILE A 201 15.71 25.30 14.90
CA ILE A 201 17.09 24.83 15.00
C ILE A 201 17.47 24.80 16.48
N PRO A 202 18.12 23.74 16.97
CA PRO A 202 18.67 23.72 18.32
C PRO A 202 19.66 24.86 18.56
N ASP A 203 19.50 25.63 19.64
CA ASP A 203 20.35 26.78 19.95
C ASP A 203 21.83 26.41 20.17
N ASN A 204 22.06 25.20 20.69
CA ASN A 204 23.39 24.66 20.96
C ASN A 204 24.16 24.26 19.69
N ASP A 205 23.49 24.13 18.55
CA ASP A 205 24.11 23.77 17.27
C ASP A 205 23.34 24.35 16.09
N LYS A 206 23.63 25.62 15.77
CA LYS A 206 22.98 26.35 14.68
C LYS A 206 23.24 25.77 13.28
N ASN A 207 24.28 24.95 13.15
CA ASN A 207 24.65 24.32 11.88
C ASN A 207 24.08 22.90 11.76
N SER A 208 23.33 22.44 12.75
CA SER A 208 22.73 21.13 12.71
C SER A 208 21.67 21.02 11.61
N ASN A 209 21.70 19.89 10.89
CA ASN A 209 20.65 19.49 9.97
C ASN A 209 19.44 18.88 10.70
N TYR A 210 19.46 18.82 12.04
CA TYR A 210 18.38 18.30 12.85
C TYR A 210 17.17 19.21 12.80
N LYS A 211 16.05 18.69 12.28
CA LYS A 211 14.77 19.38 12.28
C LYS A 211 13.67 18.52 12.88
N TYR A 212 12.69 19.18 13.49
CA TYR A 212 11.58 18.51 14.14
C TYR A 212 10.52 18.07 13.12
N PRO A 213 9.93 16.87 13.29
CA PRO A 213 8.72 16.50 12.57
C PRO A 213 7.50 17.22 13.16
N ALA A 214 6.38 17.14 12.45
CA ALA A 214 5.12 17.76 12.87
C ALA A 214 3.93 16.85 12.62
N VAL A 215 2.82 17.16 13.30
CA VAL A 215 1.50 16.64 12.97
C VAL A 215 0.57 17.81 12.72
N TYR A 216 -0.09 17.78 11.57
CA TYR A 216 -1.19 18.70 11.29
C TYR A 216 -2.51 18.05 11.66
N ASP A 217 -3.29 18.72 12.51
CA ASP A 217 -4.68 18.38 12.81
C ASP A 217 -5.58 19.14 11.84
N ASP A 218 -6.14 18.43 10.87
CA ASP A 218 -7.00 19.00 9.85
C ASP A 218 -8.33 19.53 10.41
N LYS A 219 -8.83 18.91 11.49
CA LYS A 219 -10.10 19.27 12.11
C LYS A 219 -10.00 20.61 12.84
N ASP A 220 -8.94 20.78 13.62
CA ASP A 220 -8.71 22.00 14.39
C ASP A 220 -7.86 23.03 13.64
N LYS A 221 -7.33 22.68 12.46
CA LYS A 221 -6.39 23.48 11.65
C LYS A 221 -5.18 23.94 12.48
N LYS A 222 -4.60 23.01 13.23
CA LYS A 222 -3.45 23.23 14.14
C LYS A 222 -2.24 22.42 13.71
N CYS A 223 -1.08 23.07 13.72
CA CYS A 223 0.21 22.43 13.57
C CYS A 223 0.82 22.14 14.95
N HIS A 224 1.14 20.88 15.20
CA HIS A 224 1.82 20.41 16.40
C HIS A 224 3.25 20.01 16.02
N ILE A 225 4.24 20.71 16.56
CA ILE A 225 5.65 20.31 16.44
C ILE A 225 5.89 19.16 17.42
N LEU A 226 6.55 18.10 16.97
CA LEU A 226 6.92 16.99 17.82
C LEU A 226 8.36 17.19 18.33
N TYR A 227 8.52 17.23 19.65
CA TYR A 227 9.83 17.26 20.30
C TYR A 227 10.56 15.92 20.17
N ILE A 228 9.80 14.82 20.21
CA ILE A 228 10.31 13.46 20.09
C ILE A 228 10.07 12.94 18.67
N ALA A 229 11.16 12.63 17.96
CA ALA A 229 11.12 12.07 16.60
C ALA A 229 10.97 10.53 16.56
N ALA A 230 11.19 9.85 17.70
CA ALA A 230 10.98 8.42 17.82
C ALA A 230 9.51 8.06 17.60
N GLN A 231 9.24 6.93 16.95
CA GLN A 231 7.87 6.50 16.61
C GLN A 231 7.50 5.14 17.17
N GLU A 232 8.48 4.30 17.50
CA GLU A 232 8.26 3.02 18.15
C GLU A 232 9.30 2.75 19.25
N ASN A 233 8.82 2.32 20.41
CA ASN A 233 9.60 1.80 21.51
C ASN A 233 8.82 0.65 22.14
N ASN A 234 9.37 -0.55 22.04
CA ASN A 234 8.74 -1.76 22.58
C ASN A 234 9.74 -2.50 23.49
N GLY A 235 9.42 -3.69 23.96
CA GLY A 235 10.34 -4.58 24.65
C GLY A 235 10.55 -4.22 26.12
N PRO A 236 10.49 -5.19 27.03
CA PRO A 236 10.50 -4.94 28.48
C PRO A 236 11.84 -4.39 29.00
N ARG A 237 12.89 -4.44 28.18
CA ARG A 237 14.20 -3.84 28.47
C ARG A 237 14.25 -2.34 28.21
N TYR A 238 13.48 -1.85 27.24
CA TYR A 238 13.57 -0.48 26.73
C TYR A 238 12.40 0.39 27.16
N CYS A 239 11.27 -0.24 27.49
CA CYS A 239 10.08 0.44 27.94
C CYS A 239 9.31 -0.40 28.97
N ASN A 240 8.38 0.25 29.67
CA ASN A 240 7.59 -0.39 30.70
C ASN A 240 6.10 -0.11 30.49
N LYS A 241 5.32 -1.18 30.35
CA LYS A 241 3.87 -1.14 30.16
C LYS A 241 3.07 -0.88 31.44
N ASP A 242 3.70 -0.96 32.61
CA ASP A 242 3.05 -0.75 33.91
C ASP A 242 2.79 0.75 34.16
N GLU A 243 1.52 1.13 34.20
CA GLU A 243 1.09 2.52 34.41
C GLU A 243 1.52 3.08 35.77
N SER A 244 1.67 2.22 36.78
CA SER A 244 2.07 2.65 38.13
C SER A 244 3.52 3.15 38.19
N LYS A 245 4.36 2.72 37.25
CA LYS A 245 5.76 3.14 37.15
C LYS A 245 5.89 4.40 36.30
N ARG A 246 5.37 5.51 36.84
CA ARG A 246 5.22 6.80 36.16
C ARG A 246 6.52 7.40 35.59
N ASN A 247 7.66 7.12 36.21
CA ASN A 247 8.98 7.63 35.78
C ASN A 247 9.78 6.69 34.86
N SER A 248 9.19 5.59 34.40
CA SER A 248 9.84 4.69 33.45
C SER A 248 9.46 5.04 32.00
N MET A 249 10.34 4.71 31.03
CA MET A 249 10.04 4.94 29.61
C MET A 249 8.75 4.25 29.21
N PHE A 250 7.84 5.00 28.57
CA PHE A 250 6.60 4.46 28.04
C PHE A 250 6.88 3.61 26.79
N CYS A 251 6.07 2.56 26.61
CA CYS A 251 6.03 1.79 25.37
C CYS A 251 5.08 2.51 24.41
N PHE A 252 5.44 2.57 23.13
CA PHE A 252 4.63 3.24 22.13
C PHE A 252 4.87 2.68 20.74
N ARG A 253 3.89 2.86 19.86
CA ARG A 253 3.93 2.39 18.48
C ARG A 253 3.17 3.33 17.56
N PRO A 254 3.56 3.43 16.28
CA PRO A 254 2.78 4.15 15.30
C PRO A 254 1.53 3.35 14.94
N ALA A 255 0.43 4.03 14.67
CA ALA A 255 -0.81 3.41 14.23
C ALA A 255 -1.64 4.36 13.37
N LYS A 256 -2.53 3.77 12.58
CA LYS A 256 -3.75 4.44 12.13
C LYS A 256 -4.89 4.02 13.03
N ASP A 257 -5.51 5.00 13.66
CA ASP A 257 -6.61 4.81 14.62
C ASP A 257 -7.75 5.79 14.28
N ILE A 258 -8.97 5.46 14.70
CA ILE A 258 -10.14 6.31 14.49
C ILE A 258 -9.89 7.71 15.09
N SER A 259 -9.21 7.78 16.23
CA SER A 259 -8.83 9.04 16.87
C SER A 259 -7.83 9.88 16.08
N PHE A 260 -7.12 9.28 15.12
CA PHE A 260 -6.07 9.92 14.33
C PHE A 260 -6.49 10.23 12.90
N GLN A 261 -7.73 9.98 12.49
CA GLN A 261 -8.17 10.11 11.10
C GLN A 261 -7.87 11.50 10.51
N ASN A 262 -8.03 12.57 11.30
CA ASN A 262 -7.78 13.95 10.87
C ASN A 262 -6.31 14.37 10.99
N TYR A 263 -5.44 13.51 11.50
CA TYR A 263 -4.03 13.81 11.70
C TYR A 263 -3.23 13.47 10.46
N THR A 264 -2.29 14.34 10.13
CA THR A 264 -1.31 14.10 9.07
C THR A 264 0.09 14.23 9.65
N TYR A 265 0.86 13.14 9.63
CA TYR A 265 2.24 13.14 10.09
C TYR A 265 3.15 13.67 8.97
N LEU A 266 4.02 14.62 9.33
CA LEU A 266 4.85 15.38 8.41
C LEU A 266 6.31 15.31 8.83
N SER A 267 7.17 14.86 7.93
CA SER A 267 8.62 15.05 8.08
C SER A 267 9.00 16.50 7.71
N LYS A 268 10.27 16.87 7.92
CA LYS A 268 10.82 18.14 7.43
C LYS A 268 10.92 18.22 5.89
N ASN A 269 10.90 17.07 5.20
CA ASN A 269 11.19 16.92 3.77
C ASN A 269 9.93 16.85 2.91
N VAL A 270 8.75 17.11 3.49
CA VAL A 270 7.49 17.14 2.71
C VAL A 270 7.64 18.11 1.54
N VAL A 271 7.32 17.64 0.33
CA VAL A 271 7.46 18.43 -0.90
C VAL A 271 6.29 19.41 -1.07
N ASP A 272 6.58 20.60 -1.59
CA ASP A 272 5.58 21.69 -1.68
C ASP A 272 4.40 21.35 -2.61
N ASN A 273 4.62 20.48 -3.61
CA ASN A 273 3.60 20.02 -4.56
C ASN A 273 3.03 18.63 -4.21
N TRP A 274 3.06 18.23 -2.94
CA TRP A 274 2.65 16.89 -2.48
C TRP A 274 1.27 16.47 -2.99
N GLU A 275 0.31 17.39 -3.14
CA GLU A 275 -1.03 17.08 -3.64
C GLU A 275 -1.02 16.40 -5.02
N LYS A 276 -0.01 16.70 -5.85
CA LYS A 276 0.14 16.13 -7.20
C LYS A 276 0.98 14.86 -7.23
N VAL A 277 2.01 14.81 -6.38
CA VAL A 277 3.06 13.77 -6.45
C VAL A 277 2.94 12.69 -5.38
N CYS A 278 2.07 12.87 -4.38
CA CYS A 278 1.88 11.92 -3.29
C CYS A 278 0.45 11.35 -3.26
N PRO A 279 0.26 10.12 -2.74
CA PRO A 279 -1.07 9.58 -2.50
C PRO A 279 -1.78 10.33 -1.36
N ARG A 280 -3.09 10.59 -1.53
CA ARG A 280 -3.98 11.04 -0.45
C ARG A 280 -5.23 10.18 -0.40
N LYS A 281 -6.07 10.28 -1.43
CA LYS A 281 -7.35 9.54 -1.46
C LYS A 281 -7.14 8.09 -1.88
N ASN A 282 -8.00 7.22 -1.37
CA ASN A 282 -8.17 5.87 -1.90
C ASN A 282 -8.94 5.93 -3.22
N LEU A 283 -8.83 4.92 -4.07
CA LEU A 283 -9.48 4.92 -5.38
C LEU A 283 -10.64 3.93 -5.39
N GLN A 284 -11.88 4.41 -5.50
CA GLN A 284 -13.06 3.56 -5.66
C GLN A 284 -13.08 2.93 -7.04
N ASN A 285 -13.70 1.75 -7.15
CA ASN A 285 -13.89 1.04 -8.42
C ASN A 285 -12.57 0.72 -9.11
N ALA A 286 -11.51 0.56 -8.31
CA ALA A 286 -10.14 0.43 -8.79
C ALA A 286 -9.42 -0.63 -7.96
N LYS A 287 -8.62 -1.43 -8.67
CA LYS A 287 -7.69 -2.40 -8.10
C LYS A 287 -6.31 -2.14 -8.70
N PHE A 288 -5.28 -2.06 -7.87
CA PHE A 288 -3.90 -1.96 -8.34
C PHE A 288 -3.50 -3.24 -9.09
N GLY A 289 -2.88 -3.06 -10.26
CA GLY A 289 -2.42 -4.14 -11.13
C GLY A 289 -1.05 -3.88 -11.75
N LEU A 290 -0.64 -4.80 -12.62
CA LEU A 290 0.57 -4.70 -13.42
C LEU A 290 0.21 -4.54 -14.89
N TRP A 291 0.84 -3.58 -15.56
CA TRP A 291 0.70 -3.37 -16.99
C TRP A 291 1.49 -4.44 -17.74
N VAL A 292 0.77 -5.30 -18.46
CA VAL A 292 1.34 -6.43 -19.20
C VAL A 292 0.91 -6.28 -20.64
N ASP A 293 1.81 -5.75 -21.46
CA ASP A 293 1.68 -5.65 -22.91
C ASP A 293 0.26 -5.28 -23.39
N GLY A 294 -0.21 -4.10 -22.99
CA GLY A 294 -1.47 -3.53 -23.49
C GLY A 294 -2.71 -3.74 -22.63
N ASN A 295 -2.61 -4.48 -21.53
CA ASN A 295 -3.69 -4.62 -20.55
C ASN A 295 -3.16 -4.46 -19.11
N CYS A 296 -4.07 -4.11 -18.19
CA CYS A 296 -3.79 -4.14 -16.76
C CYS A 296 -4.22 -5.49 -16.18
N GLU A 297 -3.27 -6.25 -15.62
CA GLU A 297 -3.49 -7.59 -15.08
C GLU A 297 -3.36 -7.59 -13.54
N ASP A 298 -3.99 -8.58 -12.90
CA ASP A 298 -3.90 -8.78 -11.45
C ASP A 298 -2.45 -9.04 -11.01
N ILE A 299 -2.13 -8.65 -9.77
CA ILE A 299 -0.86 -9.01 -9.13
C ILE A 299 -0.96 -10.47 -8.66
N PRO A 300 -0.15 -11.41 -9.19
CA PRO A 300 -0.34 -12.83 -8.89
C PRO A 300 -0.14 -13.21 -7.43
N HIS A 301 0.87 -12.64 -6.76
CA HIS A 301 1.23 -12.97 -5.38
C HIS A 301 0.93 -11.80 -4.45
N VAL A 302 -0.11 -11.97 -3.64
CA VAL A 302 -0.56 -11.02 -2.62
C VAL A 302 -0.76 -11.73 -1.28
N ASN A 303 -0.64 -10.99 -0.18
CA ASN A 303 -1.00 -11.47 1.15
C ASN A 303 -2.44 -11.05 1.46
N GLU A 304 -3.34 -12.00 1.62
CA GLU A 304 -4.73 -11.74 1.97
C GLU A 304 -4.96 -11.70 3.48
N PHE A 305 -5.66 -10.67 3.95
CA PHE A 305 -6.10 -10.54 5.33
C PHE A 305 -7.60 -10.22 5.39
N PRO A 306 -8.33 -10.67 6.41
CA PRO A 306 -9.69 -10.19 6.65
C PRO A 306 -9.68 -8.71 7.03
N ALA A 307 -10.60 -7.93 6.47
CA ALA A 307 -10.80 -6.52 6.81
C ALA A 307 -12.28 -6.17 6.65
N ILE A 308 -12.94 -5.72 7.73
CA ILE A 308 -14.38 -5.46 7.72
C ILE A 308 -14.77 -4.25 6.86
N ASP A 309 -13.85 -3.29 6.71
CA ASP A 309 -14.01 -2.05 5.99
C ASP A 309 -12.67 -1.53 5.41
N LEU A 310 -12.76 -0.44 4.66
CA LEU A 310 -11.59 0.24 4.07
C LEU A 310 -10.62 0.72 5.14
N PHE A 311 -11.12 1.17 6.29
CA PHE A 311 -10.30 1.67 7.39
C PHE A 311 -9.37 0.57 7.92
N GLU A 312 -9.91 -0.63 8.17
CA GLU A 312 -9.15 -1.77 8.63
C GLU A 312 -8.12 -2.22 7.59
N CYS A 313 -8.49 -2.27 6.30
CA CYS A 313 -7.54 -2.58 5.24
C CYS A 313 -6.40 -1.54 5.18
N ASN A 314 -6.72 -0.24 5.22
CA ASN A 314 -5.71 0.82 5.22
C ASN A 314 -4.79 0.75 6.44
N LYS A 315 -5.34 0.41 7.61
CA LYS A 315 -4.58 0.17 8.84
C LYS A 315 -3.62 -1.02 8.67
N LEU A 316 -4.07 -2.15 8.13
CA LEU A 316 -3.22 -3.32 7.88
C LEU A 316 -2.08 -3.01 6.90
N VAL A 317 -2.39 -2.32 5.79
CA VAL A 317 -1.39 -1.85 4.83
C VAL A 317 -0.37 -0.95 5.51
N PHE A 318 -0.82 -0.02 6.36
CA PHE A 318 0.09 0.83 7.15
C PHE A 318 0.97 0.04 8.12
N GLU A 319 0.43 -0.94 8.84
CA GLU A 319 1.17 -1.75 9.81
C GLU A 319 2.24 -2.64 9.17
N LEU A 320 2.03 -3.07 7.91
CA LEU A 320 2.99 -3.89 7.15
C LEU A 320 3.92 -3.07 6.24
N SER A 321 3.67 -1.77 6.10
CA SER A 321 4.42 -0.87 5.22
C SER A 321 5.89 -0.70 5.59
N ALA A 322 6.64 -0.03 4.71
CA ALA A 322 8.04 0.29 4.90
C ALA A 322 8.32 0.83 6.32
N SER A 323 9.38 0.33 6.96
CA SER A 323 9.71 0.65 8.34
C SER A 323 11.23 0.74 8.53
N ASP A 324 11.68 1.88 9.03
CA ASP A 324 13.09 2.15 9.37
C ASP A 324 13.45 1.76 10.80
N GLN A 325 12.51 1.11 11.50
CA GLN A 325 12.73 0.55 12.82
C GLN A 325 13.92 -0.42 12.79
N PRO A 326 14.85 -0.34 13.77
CA PRO A 326 15.91 -1.33 13.92
C PRO A 326 15.33 -2.76 13.99
N LYS A 327 15.93 -3.69 13.24
CA LYS A 327 15.56 -5.11 13.19
C LYS A 327 16.08 -5.90 14.40
N GLN A 328 17.16 -5.44 15.02
CA GLN A 328 17.76 -6.00 16.23
C GLN A 328 17.06 -5.42 17.46
N TYR A 329 15.88 -5.95 17.77
CA TYR A 329 15.08 -5.48 18.90
C TYR A 329 14.60 -6.64 19.77
N GLU A 330 14.66 -6.48 21.09
CA GLU A 330 14.27 -7.52 22.05
C GLU A 330 12.78 -7.39 22.35
N GLN A 331 11.94 -8.16 21.66
CA GLN A 331 10.49 -7.91 21.64
C GLN A 331 9.70 -8.58 22.79
N HIS A 332 10.16 -9.69 23.37
CA HIS A 332 9.25 -10.56 24.14
C HIS A 332 9.67 -10.91 25.57
N LEU A 333 10.97 -11.00 25.86
CA LEU A 333 11.44 -11.51 27.16
C LEU A 333 12.31 -10.47 27.84
N THR A 334 12.08 -10.28 29.14
CA THR A 334 13.01 -9.56 30.03
C THR A 334 14.37 -10.29 30.08
N ASP A 335 15.44 -9.58 30.46
CA ASP A 335 16.75 -10.20 30.66
C ASP A 335 16.68 -11.36 31.67
N TYR A 336 15.83 -11.24 32.70
CA TYR A 336 15.61 -12.30 33.69
C TYR A 336 14.90 -13.53 33.09
N GLU A 337 13.84 -13.32 32.29
CA GLU A 337 13.13 -14.42 31.62
C GLU A 337 14.02 -15.12 30.59
N LYS A 338 14.84 -14.38 29.85
CA LYS A 338 15.85 -14.95 28.94
C LYS A 338 16.84 -15.84 29.66
N ILE A 339 17.31 -15.43 30.84
CA ILE A 339 18.20 -16.24 31.66
C ILE A 339 17.46 -17.50 32.14
N LYS A 340 16.25 -17.35 32.69
CA LYS A 340 15.44 -18.46 33.22
C LYS A 340 15.06 -19.48 32.15
N GLU A 341 14.52 -19.02 31.02
CA GLU A 341 14.14 -19.86 29.88
C GLU A 341 15.36 -20.39 29.14
N GLY A 342 16.41 -19.58 29.01
CA GLY A 342 17.68 -19.99 28.42
C GLY A 342 18.32 -21.15 29.19
N PHE A 343 18.29 -21.12 30.53
CA PHE A 343 18.72 -22.25 31.35
C PHE A 343 17.76 -23.45 31.24
N LYS A 344 16.44 -23.23 31.26
CA LYS A 344 15.43 -24.29 31.11
C LYS A 344 15.56 -25.03 29.77
N ASN A 345 15.82 -24.31 28.69
CA ASN A 345 15.85 -24.81 27.31
C ASN A 345 17.28 -25.08 26.80
N LYS A 346 18.31 -24.95 27.66
CA LYS A 346 19.74 -25.05 27.29
C LYS A 346 20.15 -24.17 26.11
N ASN A 347 19.53 -22.99 25.98
CA ASN A 347 19.79 -22.06 24.90
C ASN A 347 20.82 -21.00 25.34
N ALA A 348 22.11 -21.30 25.10
CA ALA A 348 23.22 -20.42 25.46
C ALA A 348 23.17 -19.05 24.74
N SER A 349 22.59 -18.99 23.54
CA SER A 349 22.40 -17.74 22.80
C SER A 349 21.42 -16.80 23.50
N MET A 350 20.30 -17.35 23.99
CA MET A 350 19.31 -16.61 24.76
C MET A 350 19.92 -16.06 26.07
N ILE A 351 20.69 -16.86 26.80
CA ILE A 351 21.41 -16.42 28.01
C ILE A 351 22.40 -15.30 27.67
N LYS A 352 23.19 -15.47 26.60
CA LYS A 352 24.17 -14.45 26.17
C LYS A 352 23.50 -13.12 25.80
N SER A 353 22.35 -13.14 25.14
CA SER A 353 21.62 -11.94 24.74
C SER A 353 21.07 -11.12 25.92
N ALA A 354 20.85 -11.73 27.08
CA ALA A 354 20.51 -10.99 28.30
C ALA A 354 21.67 -10.07 28.75
N PHE A 355 22.91 -10.57 28.68
CA PHE A 355 24.11 -9.83 29.10
C PHE A 355 24.67 -8.90 28.02
N LEU A 356 24.45 -9.22 26.74
CA LEU A 356 24.91 -8.45 25.58
C LEU A 356 23.72 -8.12 24.68
N PRO A 357 23.05 -6.96 24.88
CA PRO A 357 21.87 -6.59 24.11
C PRO A 357 22.13 -6.66 22.60
N THR A 358 21.18 -7.22 21.89
CA THR A 358 21.14 -7.10 20.43
C THR A 358 21.09 -5.61 20.05
N GLY A 359 22.02 -5.14 19.22
CA GLY A 359 22.16 -3.73 18.84
C GLY A 359 23.19 -2.88 19.62
N ALA A 360 23.79 -3.39 20.70
CA ALA A 360 24.72 -2.62 21.56
C ALA A 360 26.02 -2.13 20.87
N PHE A 361 26.34 -2.64 19.68
CA PHE A 361 27.58 -2.35 18.94
C PHE A 361 27.34 -1.66 17.59
N LYS A 362 26.56 -0.57 17.55
CA LYS A 362 26.34 0.30 16.36
C LYS A 362 25.70 -0.37 15.13
N ALA A 363 25.06 -1.54 15.27
CA ALA A 363 24.89 -2.45 14.13
C ALA A 363 23.58 -2.34 13.33
N ASP A 364 22.56 -1.58 13.76
CA ASP A 364 21.27 -1.60 13.06
C ASP A 364 20.68 -0.22 12.80
N ARG A 365 21.21 0.42 11.75
CA ARG A 365 20.66 1.65 11.16
C ARG A 365 19.93 1.32 9.86
N TYR A 366 19.04 0.33 9.89
CA TYR A 366 18.27 -0.06 8.71
C TYR A 366 17.46 1.12 8.17
N LYS A 367 17.58 1.36 6.86
CA LYS A 367 16.78 2.32 6.09
C LYS A 367 16.04 1.53 5.02
N SER A 368 14.71 1.63 5.05
CA SER A 368 13.83 0.94 4.10
C SER A 368 13.88 1.57 2.71
N HIS A 369 14.20 2.86 2.60
CA HIS A 369 14.11 3.62 1.35
C HIS A 369 12.74 3.54 0.68
N GLY A 370 11.67 3.46 1.49
CA GLY A 370 10.31 3.26 0.98
C GLY A 370 9.97 1.83 0.59
N LYS A 371 10.90 0.87 0.69
CA LYS A 371 10.64 -0.54 0.35
C LYS A 371 9.82 -1.24 1.44
N GLY A 372 8.66 -1.76 1.07
CA GLY A 372 7.77 -2.48 1.97
C GLY A 372 6.42 -2.82 1.36
N TYR A 373 5.53 -3.41 2.16
CA TYR A 373 4.16 -3.72 1.76
C TYR A 373 3.29 -2.46 1.81
N ASN A 374 3.49 -1.56 0.86
CA ASN A 374 2.93 -0.20 0.93
C ASN A 374 1.56 -0.03 0.26
N TRP A 375 1.13 -1.04 -0.49
CA TRP A 375 -0.08 -0.98 -1.31
C TRP A 375 -1.03 -2.10 -0.92
N GLY A 376 -2.33 -1.83 -1.05
CA GLY A 376 -3.35 -2.86 -0.88
C GLY A 376 -4.58 -2.63 -1.75
N ASN A 377 -5.27 -3.72 -2.02
CA ASN A 377 -6.57 -3.76 -2.68
C ASN A 377 -7.61 -4.27 -1.70
N TYR A 378 -8.58 -3.43 -1.35
CA TYR A 378 -9.69 -3.80 -0.49
C TYR A 378 -10.87 -4.30 -1.34
N ASN A 379 -11.27 -5.56 -1.16
CA ASN A 379 -12.46 -6.12 -1.79
C ASN A 379 -13.68 -5.88 -0.87
N THR A 380 -14.62 -5.06 -1.33
CA THR A 380 -15.81 -4.67 -0.56
C THR A 380 -16.85 -5.78 -0.43
N GLU A 381 -16.84 -6.77 -1.32
CA GLU A 381 -17.79 -7.90 -1.31
C GLU A 381 -17.31 -9.03 -0.41
N THR A 382 -16.03 -9.37 -0.49
CA THR A 382 -15.44 -10.47 0.30
C THR A 382 -14.87 -10.00 1.64
N GLN A 383 -14.78 -8.69 1.87
CA GLN A 383 -14.20 -8.09 3.07
C GLN A 383 -12.76 -8.58 3.31
N LYS A 384 -11.97 -8.58 2.23
CA LYS A 384 -10.56 -8.99 2.22
C LYS A 384 -9.67 -7.83 1.77
N CYS A 385 -8.52 -7.72 2.40
CA CYS A 385 -7.45 -6.79 2.05
C CYS A 385 -6.29 -7.59 1.46
N GLU A 386 -6.02 -7.38 0.18
CA GLU A 386 -4.88 -7.96 -0.55
C GLU A 386 -3.70 -6.99 -0.46
N ILE A 387 -2.62 -7.37 0.23
CA ILE A 387 -1.47 -6.49 0.50
C ILE A 387 -0.23 -7.02 -0.21
N PHE A 388 0.53 -6.14 -0.85
CA PHE A 388 1.70 -6.52 -1.65
C PHE A 388 2.82 -5.46 -1.57
N ASN A 389 4.03 -5.88 -1.95
CA ASN A 389 5.27 -5.10 -1.84
C ASN A 389 5.86 -4.71 -3.21
N VAL A 390 5.13 -4.96 -4.30
CA VAL A 390 5.55 -4.58 -5.65
C VAL A 390 4.79 -3.33 -6.08
N LYS A 391 5.51 -2.38 -6.69
CA LYS A 391 4.90 -1.14 -7.15
C LYS A 391 3.88 -1.43 -8.27
N PRO A 392 2.63 -0.97 -8.14
CA PRO A 392 1.65 -1.14 -9.18
C PRO A 392 1.94 -0.22 -10.36
N THR A 393 1.66 -0.69 -11.57
CA THR A 393 1.97 0.05 -12.81
C THR A 393 0.72 0.42 -13.61
N CYS A 394 -0.47 0.03 -13.15
CA CYS A 394 -1.76 0.42 -13.72
C CYS A 394 -2.90 0.20 -12.71
N LEU A 395 -4.13 0.55 -13.12
CA LEU A 395 -5.35 0.24 -12.38
C LEU A 395 -6.31 -0.61 -13.23
N ILE A 396 -6.86 -1.64 -12.60
CA ILE A 396 -7.97 -2.44 -13.10
C ILE A 396 -9.26 -1.78 -12.62
N ASN A 397 -10.18 -1.51 -13.53
CA ASN A 397 -11.49 -0.96 -13.19
C ASN A 397 -12.41 -2.08 -12.73
N ASN A 398 -12.66 -2.15 -11.42
CA ASN A 398 -13.47 -3.19 -10.81
C ASN A 398 -14.33 -2.59 -9.68
N SER A 399 -15.65 -2.66 -9.82
CA SER A 399 -16.60 -2.06 -8.87
C SER A 399 -16.50 -2.57 -7.44
N SER A 400 -16.01 -3.80 -7.27
CA SER A 400 -15.92 -4.48 -5.97
C SER A 400 -14.65 -4.15 -5.20
N TYR A 401 -13.79 -3.27 -5.73
CA TYR A 401 -12.49 -2.96 -5.14
C TYR A 401 -12.28 -1.47 -4.86
N ILE A 402 -11.48 -1.23 -3.81
CA ILE A 402 -10.91 0.07 -3.48
C ILE A 402 -9.38 -0.08 -3.35
N ALA A 403 -8.62 0.67 -4.14
CA ALA A 403 -7.17 0.68 -4.07
C ALA A 403 -6.68 1.68 -3.01
N THR A 404 -5.78 1.24 -2.12
CA THR A 404 -5.29 2.01 -0.98
C THR A 404 -3.78 1.88 -0.78
N THR A 405 -3.17 2.86 -0.12
CA THR A 405 -1.74 2.82 0.22
C THR A 405 -1.53 3.14 1.70
N ALA A 406 -0.35 2.80 2.21
CA ALA A 406 0.07 3.13 3.56
C ALA A 406 0.08 4.66 3.82
N LEU A 407 0.29 5.48 2.79
CA LEU A 407 0.27 6.94 2.87
C LEU A 407 -1.15 7.52 2.86
N SER A 408 -2.09 6.85 2.18
CA SER A 408 -3.45 7.35 1.92
C SER A 408 -4.24 7.62 3.21
N HIS A 409 -5.20 8.54 3.13
CA HIS A 409 -6.15 8.82 4.19
C HIS A 409 -6.96 7.55 4.53
N PRO A 410 -7.27 7.28 5.81
CA PRO A 410 -7.92 6.03 6.20
C PRO A 410 -9.27 5.76 5.52
N ASN A 411 -10.03 6.83 5.19
CA ASN A 411 -11.42 6.73 4.72
C ASN A 411 -11.75 7.56 3.48
N GLU A 412 -10.89 8.50 3.06
CA GLU A 412 -11.28 9.39 1.95
C GLU A 412 -11.15 8.62 0.65
N VAL A 413 -12.16 8.72 -0.21
CA VAL A 413 -12.19 8.00 -1.48
C VAL A 413 -12.43 8.96 -2.64
N GLU A 414 -11.72 8.73 -3.73
CA GLU A 414 -11.94 9.32 -5.03
C GLU A 414 -12.78 8.37 -5.89
N HIS A 415 -13.89 8.88 -6.43
CA HIS A 415 -14.84 8.07 -7.19
C HIS A 415 -14.60 8.06 -8.70
N ASN A 416 -13.71 8.92 -9.18
CA ASN A 416 -13.50 9.14 -10.60
C ASN A 416 -12.38 8.22 -11.13
N PHE A 417 -12.77 7.09 -11.72
CA PHE A 417 -11.84 6.29 -12.51
C PHE A 417 -11.58 6.98 -13.86
N PRO A 418 -10.33 7.05 -14.35
CA PRO A 418 -10.02 7.71 -15.63
C PRO A 418 -10.44 6.84 -16.83
N CYS A 419 -11.75 6.75 -17.10
CA CYS A 419 -12.30 5.86 -18.13
C CYS A 419 -11.78 6.16 -19.55
N SER A 420 -11.53 7.43 -19.87
CA SER A 420 -11.07 7.83 -21.22
C SER A 420 -9.58 7.61 -21.48
N LEU A 421 -8.80 7.22 -20.46
CA LEU A 421 -7.33 7.13 -20.54
C LEU A 421 -6.86 6.33 -21.76
N TYR A 422 -7.44 5.15 -21.97
CA TYR A 422 -7.04 4.26 -23.04
C TYR A 422 -7.40 4.82 -24.42
N LYS A 423 -8.64 5.30 -24.59
CA LYS A 423 -9.11 5.90 -25.83
C LYS A 423 -8.27 7.13 -26.21
N ASP A 424 -7.99 7.98 -25.24
CA ASP A 424 -7.22 9.21 -25.44
C ASP A 424 -5.78 8.89 -25.84
N GLU A 425 -5.13 7.91 -25.20
CA GLU A 425 -3.77 7.49 -25.57
C GLU A 425 -3.73 6.77 -26.93
N ILE A 426 -4.72 5.92 -27.23
CA ILE A 426 -4.84 5.27 -28.55
C ILE A 426 -4.91 6.33 -29.65
N LYS A 427 -5.80 7.33 -29.49
CA LYS A 427 -5.98 8.40 -30.46
C LYS A 427 -4.70 9.22 -30.63
N LYS A 428 -4.06 9.59 -29.51
CA LYS A 428 -2.84 10.39 -29.49
C LYS A 428 -1.67 9.68 -30.19
N GLU A 429 -1.47 8.39 -29.94
CA GLU A 429 -0.39 7.63 -30.57
C GLU A 429 -0.67 7.35 -32.06
N ILE A 430 -1.92 7.08 -32.45
CA ILE A 430 -2.28 6.99 -33.88
C ILE A 430 -2.00 8.31 -34.60
N GLU A 431 -2.38 9.46 -34.02
CA GLU A 431 -2.09 10.78 -34.60
C GLU A 431 -0.58 11.05 -34.70
N ARG A 432 0.20 10.60 -33.73
CA ARG A 432 1.66 10.75 -33.70
C ARG A 432 2.33 9.93 -34.79
N GLU A 433 1.97 8.66 -34.92
CA GLU A 433 2.50 7.78 -35.97
C GLU A 433 2.06 8.23 -37.36
N SER A 434 0.80 8.64 -37.51
CA SER A 434 0.30 9.21 -38.77
C SER A 434 1.11 10.44 -39.20
N LYS A 435 1.50 11.31 -38.26
CA LYS A 435 2.38 12.46 -38.56
C LYS A 435 3.79 12.02 -38.94
N ARG A 436 4.34 10.98 -38.30
CA ARG A 436 5.67 10.42 -38.64
C ARG A 436 5.70 9.81 -40.03
N ILE A 437 4.68 9.02 -40.38
CA ILE A 437 4.52 8.43 -41.71
C ILE A 437 4.44 9.53 -42.77
N LYS A 438 3.60 10.55 -42.58
CA LYS A 438 3.48 11.69 -43.51
C LYS A 438 4.77 12.51 -43.70
N LEU A 439 5.68 12.48 -42.73
CA LEU A 439 6.97 13.18 -42.83
C LEU A 439 8.01 12.34 -43.60
N ASN A 440 7.89 11.01 -43.56
CA ASN A 440 8.87 10.09 -44.14
C ASN A 440 8.44 9.55 -45.51
N ASP A 441 7.12 9.41 -45.74
CA ASP A 441 6.54 8.89 -46.98
C ASP A 441 5.81 10.02 -47.73
N ASN A 442 6.30 10.38 -48.92
CA ASN A 442 5.71 11.38 -49.81
C ASN A 442 4.58 10.81 -50.70
N ASP A 443 4.26 9.52 -50.57
CA ASP A 443 3.33 8.80 -51.44
C ASP A 443 1.92 8.70 -50.84
N ASP A 444 0.90 8.64 -51.70
CA ASP A 444 -0.53 8.51 -51.34
C ASP A 444 -0.85 7.23 -50.53
N GLU A 445 0.08 6.27 -50.45
CA GLU A 445 -0.03 5.06 -49.62
C GLU A 445 0.15 5.32 -48.12
N GLY A 446 0.97 6.30 -47.73
CA GLY A 446 1.17 6.69 -46.32
C GLY A 446 -0.10 7.21 -45.65
N ASN A 447 -1.08 7.69 -46.44
CA ASN A 447 -2.38 8.14 -45.94
C ASN A 447 -3.34 7.00 -45.57
N LYS A 448 -3.04 5.74 -45.93
CA LYS A 448 -3.90 4.57 -45.68
C LYS A 448 -3.39 3.63 -44.58
N LYS A 449 -2.18 3.86 -44.07
CA LYS A 449 -1.55 3.02 -43.06
C LYS A 449 -1.79 3.60 -41.67
N ILE A 450 -2.39 2.80 -40.79
CA ILE A 450 -2.62 3.14 -39.38
C ILE A 450 -1.77 2.20 -38.52
N ILE A 451 -0.87 2.76 -37.70
CA ILE A 451 -0.13 2.01 -36.70
C ILE A 451 -0.85 2.18 -35.36
N ALA A 452 -1.59 1.16 -34.94
CA ALA A 452 -2.27 1.14 -33.65
C ALA A 452 -1.28 0.80 -32.53
N PRO A 453 -1.34 1.48 -31.37
CA PRO A 453 -0.49 1.13 -30.23
C PRO A 453 -0.86 -0.23 -29.65
N ARG A 454 0.04 -0.79 -28.84
CA ARG A 454 -0.18 -2.01 -28.06
C ARG A 454 -1.04 -1.71 -26.83
N ILE A 455 -2.26 -1.25 -27.05
CA ILE A 455 -3.29 -1.04 -26.03
C ILE A 455 -4.49 -1.88 -26.46
N PHE A 456 -4.89 -2.83 -25.62
CA PHE A 456 -5.88 -3.85 -25.96
C PHE A 456 -7.15 -3.76 -25.12
N ILE A 457 -7.29 -2.69 -24.33
CA ILE A 457 -8.46 -2.36 -23.53
C ILE A 457 -8.90 -0.92 -23.82
N SER A 458 -10.20 -0.68 -23.98
CA SER A 458 -10.76 0.66 -24.23
C SER A 458 -12.27 0.68 -23.95
N ASP A 459 -12.83 1.84 -23.63
CA ASP A 459 -14.28 2.06 -23.52
C ASP A 459 -14.92 2.26 -24.91
N ASP A 460 -14.08 2.38 -25.94
CA ASP A 460 -14.46 2.52 -27.33
C ASP A 460 -14.01 1.27 -28.13
N LYS A 461 -14.96 0.37 -28.43
CA LYS A 461 -14.74 -0.91 -29.12
C LYS A 461 -13.98 -0.72 -30.45
N ASP A 462 -14.33 0.33 -31.20
CA ASP A 462 -13.81 0.57 -32.55
C ASP A 462 -12.37 1.10 -32.52
N SER A 463 -11.99 1.79 -31.44
CA SER A 463 -10.63 2.30 -31.24
C SER A 463 -9.57 1.20 -31.12
N LEU A 464 -9.93 0.01 -30.64
CA LEU A 464 -9.00 -1.09 -30.40
C LEU A 464 -8.43 -1.72 -31.68
N LYS A 465 -9.15 -1.55 -32.80
CA LYS A 465 -8.88 -2.22 -34.09
C LYS A 465 -8.54 -3.71 -33.87
N CYS A 466 -9.42 -4.40 -33.15
CA CYS A 466 -9.23 -5.78 -32.72
C CYS A 466 -9.45 -6.76 -33.90
N PRO A 467 -8.63 -7.82 -34.05
CA PRO A 467 -8.83 -8.83 -35.11
C PRO A 467 -10.08 -9.70 -34.96
N CYS A 468 -10.60 -9.83 -33.74
CA CYS A 468 -11.83 -10.53 -33.40
C CYS A 468 -12.78 -9.58 -32.65
N ASP A 469 -13.97 -10.05 -32.29
CA ASP A 469 -14.86 -9.29 -31.41
C ASP A 469 -14.27 -9.15 -29.99
N PRO A 470 -14.04 -7.91 -29.50
CA PRO A 470 -13.67 -7.65 -28.11
C PRO A 470 -14.72 -8.14 -27.11
N GLU A 471 -14.24 -8.60 -25.96
CA GLU A 471 -15.06 -9.05 -24.83
C GLU A 471 -15.35 -7.88 -23.88
N MET A 472 -16.59 -7.74 -23.43
CA MET A 472 -16.97 -6.73 -22.45
C MET A 472 -16.57 -7.16 -21.03
N VAL A 473 -15.95 -6.27 -20.27
CA VAL A 473 -15.59 -6.50 -18.87
C VAL A 473 -16.82 -6.27 -17.98
N SER A 474 -17.42 -7.34 -17.47
CA SER A 474 -18.70 -7.29 -16.73
C SER A 474 -18.65 -6.46 -15.45
N ASN A 475 -17.52 -6.46 -14.74
CA ASN A 475 -17.37 -5.79 -13.43
C ASN A 475 -16.80 -4.37 -13.56
N SER A 476 -16.74 -3.84 -14.78
CA SER A 476 -16.22 -2.50 -15.08
C SER A 476 -17.32 -1.44 -14.98
N THR A 477 -17.05 -0.35 -14.27
CA THR A 477 -17.89 0.85 -14.26
C THR A 477 -17.75 1.70 -15.53
N CYS A 478 -16.61 1.59 -16.22
CA CYS A 478 -16.33 2.28 -17.48
C CYS A 478 -16.84 1.54 -18.73
N ARG A 479 -17.43 0.34 -18.59
CA ARG A 479 -17.84 -0.54 -19.71
C ARG A 479 -16.70 -0.83 -20.69
N PHE A 480 -15.55 -1.22 -20.15
CA PHE A 480 -14.40 -1.55 -20.98
C PHE A 480 -14.61 -2.80 -21.84
N PHE A 481 -14.01 -2.77 -23.03
CA PHE A 481 -13.85 -3.90 -23.93
C PHE A 481 -12.38 -4.32 -23.98
N VAL A 482 -12.10 -5.62 -23.99
CA VAL A 482 -10.75 -6.18 -24.06
C VAL A 482 -10.61 -7.06 -25.29
N CYS A 483 -9.56 -6.83 -26.07
CA CYS A 483 -9.18 -7.63 -27.22
C CYS A 483 -8.27 -8.79 -26.77
N LYS A 484 -8.77 -10.03 -26.76
CA LYS A 484 -8.01 -11.21 -26.30
C LYS A 484 -7.28 -11.96 -27.43
N CYS A 485 -7.69 -11.78 -28.68
CA CYS A 485 -7.09 -12.42 -29.86
C CYS A 485 -5.87 -11.65 -30.39
N VAL A 486 -4.94 -11.31 -29.49
CA VAL A 486 -3.73 -10.55 -29.82
C VAL A 486 -2.49 -11.27 -29.31
N GLU A 487 -1.41 -11.13 -30.06
CA GLU A 487 -0.09 -11.62 -29.68
C GLU A 487 0.40 -10.85 -28.46
N ARG A 488 0.59 -11.54 -27.32
CA ARG A 488 1.18 -10.98 -26.10
C ARG A 488 2.69 -11.25 -26.05
N ARG A 489 3.48 -10.19 -25.83
CA ARG A 489 4.95 -10.19 -25.81
C ARG A 489 5.56 -10.11 -24.41
N ALA A 490 4.76 -9.82 -23.39
CA ALA A 490 5.18 -9.83 -22.00
C ALA A 490 4.31 -10.77 -21.15
N GLU A 491 4.84 -11.17 -20.01
CA GLU A 491 4.15 -11.98 -19.01
C GLU A 491 4.58 -11.59 -17.59
N VAL A 492 3.75 -11.95 -16.60
CA VAL A 492 4.08 -11.75 -15.18
C VAL A 492 4.69 -13.03 -14.62
N THR A 493 5.85 -12.91 -14.00
CA THR A 493 6.53 -14.02 -13.30
C THR A 493 5.92 -14.28 -11.93
N SER A 494 6.32 -15.40 -11.30
CA SER A 494 5.98 -15.73 -9.92
C SER A 494 6.52 -14.75 -8.87
N ASN A 495 7.36 -13.79 -9.24
CA ASN A 495 7.86 -12.76 -8.34
C ASN A 495 7.16 -11.42 -8.55
N ASN A 496 6.03 -11.42 -9.26
CA ASN A 496 5.28 -10.22 -9.68
C ASN A 496 6.12 -9.28 -10.59
N GLU A 497 7.11 -9.81 -11.30
CA GLU A 497 7.91 -9.04 -12.27
C GLU A 497 7.31 -9.22 -13.67
N VAL A 498 7.12 -8.12 -14.39
CA VAL A 498 6.71 -8.15 -15.80
C VAL A 498 7.97 -8.31 -16.65
N VAL A 499 8.04 -9.40 -17.42
CA VAL A 499 9.18 -9.72 -18.29
C VAL A 499 8.74 -9.88 -19.73
N VAL A 500 9.61 -9.51 -20.67
CA VAL A 500 9.43 -9.83 -22.09
C VAL A 500 9.64 -11.33 -22.28
N LYS A 501 8.73 -11.98 -23.01
CA LYS A 501 8.83 -13.41 -23.32
C LYS A 501 10.10 -13.69 -24.11
N GLU A 502 10.69 -14.86 -23.89
CA GLU A 502 11.96 -15.28 -24.50
C GLU A 502 11.96 -15.12 -26.03
N GLU A 503 10.83 -15.44 -26.68
CA GLU A 503 10.67 -15.38 -28.14
C GLU A 503 10.76 -13.95 -28.74
N TYR A 504 10.63 -12.91 -27.92
CA TYR A 504 10.77 -11.51 -28.35
C TYR A 504 11.98 -10.80 -27.74
N LYS A 505 12.74 -11.41 -26.83
CA LYS A 505 13.81 -10.69 -26.11
C LYS A 505 14.82 -10.02 -27.03
N ASP A 506 15.19 -10.68 -28.12
CA ASP A 506 16.13 -10.15 -29.11
C ASP A 506 15.60 -8.87 -29.80
N GLU A 507 14.28 -8.74 -29.97
CA GLU A 507 13.66 -7.54 -30.55
C GLU A 507 13.73 -6.32 -29.61
N TYR A 508 13.85 -6.55 -28.30
CA TYR A 508 13.80 -5.51 -27.26
C TYR A 508 15.13 -5.31 -26.52
N ALA A 509 16.16 -6.11 -26.80
CA ALA A 509 17.46 -6.04 -26.14
C ALA A 509 18.22 -4.71 -26.36
N ASP A 510 17.96 -4.04 -27.50
CA ASP A 510 18.63 -2.79 -27.89
C ASP A 510 17.80 -1.52 -27.63
N ILE A 511 16.61 -1.63 -27.02
CA ILE A 511 15.77 -0.47 -26.70
C ILE A 511 16.19 0.07 -25.32
N PRO A 512 16.74 1.29 -25.22
CA PRO A 512 17.13 1.86 -23.93
C PRO A 512 15.92 1.98 -23.01
N GLU A 513 16.06 1.60 -21.73
CA GLU A 513 15.07 1.92 -20.69
C GLU A 513 14.82 3.44 -20.69
N HIS A 514 13.69 3.87 -21.23
CA HIS A 514 13.28 5.27 -21.16
C HIS A 514 12.76 5.52 -19.74
N LYS A 515 13.67 5.83 -18.82
CA LYS A 515 13.30 6.35 -17.50
C LYS A 515 12.77 7.77 -17.71
N PRO A 516 11.49 8.07 -17.42
CA PRO A 516 11.02 9.43 -17.45
C PRO A 516 11.89 10.27 -16.52
N THR A 517 12.59 11.25 -17.07
CA THR A 517 13.27 12.27 -16.28
C THR A 517 12.18 13.16 -15.69
N TYR A 518 11.86 12.93 -14.42
CA TYR A 518 11.13 13.91 -13.63
C TYR A 518 12.04 15.12 -13.47
N ASP A 519 11.69 16.23 -14.13
CA ASP A 519 12.37 17.50 -13.89
C ASP A 519 12.32 17.80 -12.38
N LYS A 520 13.52 18.03 -11.83
CA LYS A 520 13.80 18.19 -10.39
C LYS A 520 13.13 19.39 -9.75
#